data_AF-A0A6V8DC09-F1
#
_entry.id   AF-A0A6V8DC09-F1
#
_cell.length_a   1.000
_cell.length_b   1.000
_cell.length_c   1.000
_cell.angle_alpha   90.00
_cell.angle_beta   90.00
_cell.angle_gamma   90.00
#
_symmetry.space_group_name_H-M   'P 1'
#
loop_
_entity.id
_entity.type
_entity.pdbx_description
1 polymer ?
#
loop_
_entity_poly.entity_id
_entity_poly.type
_entity_poly.pdbx_seq_one_letter_code
_entity_poly.pdbx_strand_id
1 'polypeptide(L)'
;MRRALLAALLVATLLLPAQAAAYNGLVLSRGTVGEVELVDQHGDNVSLDGLSDELLVVTFVFTHCPDVCPVITHTLKAVQAGLSEELADDVGFVSITVDPVR
;
A
#
# COMPACT_ATOMS: atom_id res chain seq x y z
N MET A 1 38.70 -13.92 27.82
CA MET A 1 37.56 -13.07 28.26
C MET A 1 37.09 -12.10 27.18
N ARG A 2 37.95 -11.23 26.61
CA ARG A 2 37.57 -10.28 25.54
C ARG A 2 36.91 -10.90 24.29
N ARG A 3 37.37 -12.07 23.84
CA ARG A 3 36.78 -12.78 22.70
C ARG A 3 35.38 -13.35 22.99
N ALA A 4 35.13 -13.79 24.22
CA ALA A 4 33.82 -14.27 24.66
C ALA A 4 32.82 -13.11 24.79
N LEU A 5 33.28 -11.94 25.25
CA LEU A 5 32.49 -10.70 25.30
C LEU A 5 32.11 -10.20 23.90
N LEU A 6 33.03 -10.25 22.94
CA LEU A 6 32.78 -9.87 21.55
C LEU A 6 31.75 -10.82 20.88
N ALA A 7 31.89 -12.13 21.11
CA ALA A 7 30.94 -13.11 20.59
C ALA A 7 29.53 -12.94 21.19
N ALA A 8 29.44 -12.67 22.50
CA ALA A 8 28.16 -12.42 23.16
C ALA A 8 27.47 -11.14 22.64
N LEU A 9 28.24 -10.07 22.35
CA LEU A 9 27.69 -8.84 21.77
C LEU A 9 27.13 -9.06 20.35
N LEU A 10 27.87 -9.78 19.50
CA LEU A 10 27.45 -10.09 18.13
C LEU A 10 26.18 -10.95 18.07
N VAL A 11 26.07 -11.95 18.95
CA VAL A 11 24.88 -12.79 19.05
C VAL A 11 23.69 -11.99 19.58
N ALA A 12 23.90 -11.11 20.55
CA ALA A 12 22.84 -10.24 21.07
C ALA A 12 22.31 -9.26 20.00
N THR A 13 23.16 -8.77 19.10
CA THR A 13 22.72 -7.91 17.99
C THR A 13 21.93 -8.65 16.91
N LEU A 14 22.20 -9.94 16.67
CA LEU A 14 21.43 -10.76 15.72
C LEU A 14 20.03 -11.13 16.24
N LEU A 15 19.82 -11.08 17.56
CA LEU A 15 18.56 -11.44 18.21
C LEU A 15 17.62 -10.23 18.40
N LEU A 16 18.02 -9.04 17.95
CA LEU A 16 17.13 -7.88 17.94
C LEU A 16 16.07 -8.11 16.86
N PRO A 17 14.78 -8.17 17.21
CA PRO A 17 13.73 -8.26 16.21
C PRO A 17 13.81 -7.02 15.34
N ALA A 18 13.87 -7.22 14.02
CA ALA A 18 13.60 -6.16 13.07
C ALA A 18 12.19 -5.66 13.41
N GLN A 19 12.10 -4.46 13.97
CA GLN A 19 10.83 -3.80 14.18
C GLN A 19 10.29 -3.55 12.78
N ALA A 20 9.37 -4.41 12.33
CA ALA A 20 8.58 -4.17 11.13
C ALA A 20 8.12 -2.72 11.23
N ALA A 21 8.50 -1.91 10.24
CA ALA A 21 8.27 -0.49 10.27
C ALA A 21 6.78 -0.25 10.52
N ALA A 22 6.45 0.24 11.72
CA ALA A 22 5.08 0.55 12.06
C ALA A 22 4.62 1.62 11.07
N TYR A 23 3.69 1.27 10.16
CA TYR A 23 3.09 2.24 9.26
C TYR A 23 2.61 3.43 10.08
N ASN A 24 3.02 4.64 9.71
CA ASN A 24 2.63 5.87 10.41
C ASN A 24 1.19 6.23 10.03
N GLY A 25 0.24 5.47 10.54
CA GLY A 25 -1.19 5.61 10.22
C GLY A 25 -2.08 5.28 11.41
N LEU A 26 -3.31 5.79 11.34
CA LEU A 26 -4.38 5.40 12.27
C LEU A 26 -5.10 4.19 11.68
N VAL A 27 -5.05 3.06 12.38
CA VAL A 27 -5.93 1.93 12.06
C VAL A 27 -7.35 2.33 12.42
N LEU A 28 -8.21 2.44 11.42
CA LEU A 28 -9.61 2.78 11.62
C LEU A 28 -10.34 1.57 12.19
N SER A 29 -11.13 1.76 13.26
CA SER A 29 -12.00 0.71 13.81
C SER A 29 -13.22 0.54 12.91
N ARG A 30 -13.04 -0.13 11.76
CA ARG A 30 -14.09 -0.50 10.81
C ARG A 30 -14.06 -2.01 10.57
N GLY A 31 -15.19 -2.55 10.11
CA GLY A 31 -15.24 -3.94 9.67
C GLY A 31 -14.31 -4.17 8.47
N THR A 32 -13.98 -5.43 8.22
CA THR A 32 -13.25 -5.82 7.01
C THR A 32 -14.07 -5.47 5.77
N VAL A 33 -13.38 -5.07 4.71
CA VAL A 33 -14.00 -4.98 3.38
C VAL A 33 -14.37 -6.42 2.99
N GLY A 34 -15.60 -6.64 2.52
CA GLY A 34 -16.01 -7.94 2.01
C GLY A 34 -15.40 -8.21 0.64
N GLU A 35 -15.70 -9.36 0.05
CA GLU A 35 -15.26 -9.67 -1.31
C GLU A 35 -15.88 -8.69 -2.31
N VAL A 36 -15.04 -8.03 -3.11
CA VAL A 36 -15.47 -7.03 -4.10
C VAL A 36 -14.95 -7.39 -5.48
N GLU A 37 -15.87 -7.73 -6.37
CA GLU A 37 -15.62 -7.92 -7.80
C GLU A 37 -15.90 -6.62 -8.57
N LEU A 38 -14.96 -6.24 -9.43
CA LEU A 38 -14.98 -5.06 -10.28
C LEU A 38 -14.67 -5.45 -11.73
N VAL A 39 -14.80 -4.47 -12.62
CA VAL A 39 -14.34 -4.56 -14.01
C VAL A 39 -13.27 -3.50 -14.23
N ASP A 40 -12.14 -3.88 -14.80
CA ASP A 40 -11.05 -2.96 -15.09
C ASP A 40 -11.30 -2.14 -16.37
N GLN A 41 -10.36 -1.26 -16.71
CA GLN A 41 -10.44 -0.40 -17.90
C GLN A 41 -10.34 -1.17 -19.23
N HIS A 42 -9.95 -2.45 -19.22
CA HIS A 42 -9.87 -3.31 -20.39
C HIS A 42 -11.12 -4.20 -20.55
N GLY A 43 -12.00 -4.22 -19.55
CA GLY A 43 -13.22 -5.03 -19.52
C GLY A 43 -13.03 -6.39 -18.84
N ASP A 44 -11.90 -6.61 -18.17
CA ASP A 44 -11.60 -7.84 -17.43
C ASP A 44 -12.15 -7.78 -16.01
N ASN A 45 -12.63 -8.91 -15.50
CA ASN A 45 -13.07 -9.01 -14.11
C ASN A 45 -11.86 -8.99 -13.17
N VAL A 46 -11.93 -8.17 -12.12
CA VAL A 46 -10.88 -8.03 -11.11
C VAL A 46 -11.49 -8.10 -9.72
N SER A 47 -10.94 -8.97 -8.87
CA SER A 47 -11.27 -9.05 -7.45
C SER A 47 -10.30 -8.19 -6.64
N LEU A 48 -10.80 -7.35 -5.72
CA LEU A 48 -9.91 -6.57 -4.84
C LEU A 48 -9.07 -7.45 -3.92
N ASP A 49 -9.62 -8.59 -3.48
CA ASP A 49 -8.91 -9.59 -2.67
C ASP A 49 -7.85 -10.36 -3.46
N GLY A 50 -7.97 -10.36 -4.79
CA GLY A 50 -7.03 -10.99 -5.71
C GLY A 50 -5.83 -10.13 -6.09
N LEU A 51 -5.80 -8.86 -5.66
CA LEU A 51 -4.66 -7.98 -5.89
C LEU A 51 -3.51 -8.41 -4.96
N SER A 52 -2.39 -8.80 -5.57
CA SER A 52 -1.27 -9.48 -4.91
C SER A 52 -0.34 -8.58 -4.08
N ASP A 53 -0.72 -7.33 -3.85
CA ASP A 53 0.10 -6.35 -3.14
C ASP A 53 0.03 -6.53 -1.61
N GLU A 54 1.16 -6.34 -0.91
CA GLU A 54 1.18 -6.39 0.56
C GLU A 54 0.43 -5.19 1.16
N LEU A 55 0.41 -4.06 0.45
CA LEU A 55 -0.36 -2.87 0.81
C LEU A 55 -1.07 -2.30 -0.42
N LEU A 56 -2.39 -2.18 -0.33
CA LEU A 56 -3.22 -1.60 -1.39
C LEU A 56 -3.71 -0.19 -1.02
N VAL A 57 -3.30 0.81 -1.80
CA VAL A 57 -3.81 2.19 -1.71
C VAL A 57 -5.01 2.34 -2.65
N VAL A 58 -6.20 2.38 -2.06
CA VAL A 58 -7.46 2.55 -2.80
C VAL A 58 -7.89 4.02 -2.79
N THR A 59 -8.26 4.55 -3.96
CA THR A 59 -8.88 5.88 -4.10
C THR A 59 -10.19 5.80 -4.87
N PHE A 60 -11.14 6.66 -4.51
CA PHE A 60 -12.45 6.76 -5.16
C PHE A 60 -12.52 8.07 -5.92
N VAL A 61 -12.66 8.00 -7.25
CA VAL A 61 -12.60 9.16 -8.16
C VAL A 61 -13.59 8.99 -9.31
N PHE A 62 -13.70 9.97 -10.21
CA PHE A 62 -14.29 9.78 -11.53
C PHE A 62 -13.60 10.72 -12.52
N THR A 63 -13.53 10.33 -13.79
CA THR A 63 -12.65 10.95 -14.79
C THR A 63 -13.07 12.37 -15.18
N HIS A 64 -14.36 12.69 -15.04
CA HIS A 64 -14.93 14.01 -15.38
C HIS A 64 -14.94 15.01 -14.21
N CYS A 65 -14.39 14.64 -13.05
CA CYS A 65 -14.32 15.49 -11.88
C CYS A 65 -13.40 16.69 -12.13
N PRO A 66 -13.90 17.95 -12.15
CA PRO A 66 -13.13 19.09 -12.66
C PRO A 66 -12.19 19.73 -11.62
N ASP A 67 -12.22 19.29 -10.36
CA ASP A 67 -11.58 20.01 -9.25
C ASP A 67 -10.69 19.09 -8.40
N VAL A 68 -11.26 18.43 -7.40
CA VAL A 68 -10.47 17.71 -6.38
C VAL A 68 -9.81 16.42 -6.89
N CYS A 69 -10.42 15.72 -7.85
CA CYS A 69 -9.92 14.42 -8.29
C CYS A 69 -8.58 14.48 -9.05
N PRO A 70 -8.35 15.47 -9.96
CA PRO A 70 -7.03 15.73 -10.52
C PRO A 70 -5.97 16.00 -9.45
N VAL A 71 -6.30 16.75 -8.40
CA VAL A 71 -5.37 17.06 -7.30
C VAL A 71 -5.01 15.81 -6.50
N ILE A 72 -6.01 14.98 -6.18
CA ILE A 72 -5.80 13.69 -5.49
C ILE A 72 -4.92 12.78 -6.33
N THR A 73 -5.22 12.65 -7.62
CA THR A 73 -4.46 11.80 -8.56
C THR A 73 -3.01 12.26 -8.67
N HIS A 74 -2.77 13.57 -8.76
CA HIS A 74 -1.43 14.14 -8.78
C HIS A 74 -0.67 13.85 -7.49
N THR A 75 -1.33 13.95 -6.34
CA THR A 75 -0.74 13.66 -5.03
C THR A 75 -0.33 12.19 -4.92
N LEU A 76 -1.20 11.27 -5.35
CA LEU A 76 -0.90 9.84 -5.33
C LEU A 76 0.23 9.48 -6.29
N LYS A 77 0.32 10.13 -7.46
CA LYS A 77 1.48 9.98 -8.35
C LYS A 77 2.79 10.42 -7.70
N ALA A 78 2.77 11.52 -6.94
CA ALA A 78 3.95 11.98 -6.21
C ALA A 78 4.35 11.01 -5.09
N VAL A 79 3.38 10.40 -4.40
CA VAL A 79 3.63 9.35 -3.40
C VAL A 79 4.27 8.14 -4.07
N GLN A 80 3.68 7.63 -5.15
CA GLN A 80 4.19 6.48 -5.89
C GLN A 80 5.63 6.71 -6.37
N ALA A 81 5.92 7.90 -6.91
CA ALA A 81 7.27 8.27 -7.37
C ALA A 81 8.29 8.46 -6.23
N GLY A 82 7.83 8.60 -4.99
CA GLY A 82 8.66 8.75 -3.80
C GLY A 82 8.98 7.45 -3.07
N LEU A 83 8.39 6.32 -3.49
CA LEU A 83 8.67 5.00 -2.91
C LEU A 83 10.11 4.57 -3.27
N SER A 84 10.76 3.84 -2.36
CA SER A 84 11.99 3.12 -2.68
C SER A 84 11.69 1.99 -3.65
N GLU A 85 12.70 1.54 -4.41
CA GLU A 85 12.56 0.41 -5.34
C GLU A 85 12.00 -0.84 -4.63
N GLU A 86 12.49 -1.13 -3.43
CA GLU A 86 12.00 -2.26 -2.60
C GLU A 86 10.51 -2.14 -2.26
N LEU A 87 10.02 -0.95 -1.92
CA LEU A 87 8.60 -0.74 -1.56
C LEU A 87 7.69 -0.60 -2.78
N ALA A 88 8.23 -0.24 -3.93
CA ALA A 88 7.44 -0.02 -5.14
C ALA A 88 6.80 -1.32 -5.66
N ASP A 89 7.44 -2.47 -5.42
CA ASP A 89 6.93 -3.79 -5.80
C ASP A 89 5.88 -4.33 -4.81
N ASP A 90 5.83 -3.80 -3.59
CA ASP A 90 4.94 -4.27 -2.50
C ASP A 90 3.66 -3.42 -2.34
N VAL A 91 3.59 -2.27 -3.04
CA VAL A 91 2.49 -1.29 -2.88
C VAL A 91 1.68 -1.11 -4.17
N GLY A 92 0.43 -1.56 -4.12
CA GLY A 92 -0.55 -1.37 -5.17
C GLY A 92 -1.28 -0.04 -5.07
N PHE A 93 -1.64 0.53 -6.22
CA PHE A 93 -2.52 1.71 -6.30
C PHE A 93 -3.72 1.40 -7.19
N VAL A 94 -4.93 1.56 -6.65
CA VAL A 94 -6.18 1.33 -7.40
C VAL A 94 -7.08 2.54 -7.29
N SER A 95 -7.59 2.98 -8.44
CA SER A 95 -8.61 4.02 -8.55
C SER A 95 -9.94 3.40 -8.94
N ILE A 96 -10.94 3.51 -8.08
CA ILE A 96 -12.30 2.99 -8.29
C ILE A 96 -13.20 4.16 -8.71
N THR A 97 -13.91 4.00 -9.84
CA THR A 97 -14.86 5.03 -10.27
C THR A 97 -16.10 5.04 -9.38
N VAL A 98 -16.57 6.23 -9.00
CA VAL A 98 -17.89 6.43 -8.36
C VAL A 98 -18.97 6.83 -9.37
N ASP A 99 -18.61 7.00 -10.65
CA ASP A 99 -19.51 7.27 -11.76
C ASP A 99 -19.25 6.22 -12.88
N PRO A 100 -19.85 5.01 -12.80
CA PRO A 100 -19.59 3.92 -13.75
C PRO A 100 -20.40 4.02 -15.04
N VAL A 101 -21.39 4.93 -15.09
CA VAL A 101 -22.30 5.08 -16.24
C VAL A 101 -21.73 6.07 -17.27
N ARG A 102 -20.68 6.81 -16.91
CA ARG A 102 -20.05 7.83 -17.76
C ARG A 102 -18.54 7.67 -17.87
#